data_AF-A0A2T7T3L5-F1
#
_entry.id   AF-A0A2T7T3L5-F1
#
_cell.length_a   1.000
_cell.length_b   1.000
_cell.length_c   1.000
_cell.angle_alpha   90.00
_cell.angle_beta   90.00
_cell.angle_gamma   90.00
#
_symmetry.space_group_name_H-M   'P 1'
#
loop_
_entity.id
_entity.type
_entity.pdbx_description
1 polymer ?
#
loop_
_entity_poly.entity_id
_entity_poly.type
_entity_poly.pdbx_seq_one_letter_code
_entity_poly.pdbx_strand_id
1 'polypeptide(L)'
;MLVPTPPRGKTQQHGFTLLEALVAMALLGILVGLAAPAMSGLRARQQLQGQGEAFLNSLVLARSEALRRQQGVSVCAQGLEAQCDSLGRWHQGWLVFADTNHNGKRDWGEVLIEARPGVPVGMQVGVSNTVKTYFSYNAEGRSASASGAFMAGTWRFCRPDSSAGWQVVVNALGRPRIEAYTVQLCA
;
A
#
# COMPACT_ATOMS: atom_id res chain seq x y z
N MET A 1 22.55 8.81 -78.01
CA MET A 1 21.52 7.98 -77.35
C MET A 1 21.14 8.65 -76.04
N LEU A 2 19.98 9.31 -75.99
CA LEU A 2 19.43 9.92 -74.77
C LEU A 2 18.33 8.98 -74.24
N VAL A 3 18.52 8.42 -73.04
CA VAL A 3 17.47 7.69 -72.33
C VAL A 3 16.67 8.72 -71.52
N PRO A 4 15.35 8.85 -71.72
CA PRO A 4 14.53 9.74 -70.92
C PRO A 4 14.29 9.13 -69.53
N THR A 5 14.62 9.87 -68.47
CA THR A 5 14.31 9.50 -67.08
C THR A 5 12.81 9.66 -66.79
N PRO A 6 12.19 8.73 -66.04
CA PRO A 6 10.78 8.84 -65.69
C PRO A 6 10.53 10.02 -64.74
N PRO A 7 9.37 10.71 -64.87
CA PRO A 7 9.03 11.83 -63.99
C PRO A 7 8.83 11.34 -62.55
N ARG A 8 9.48 12.00 -61.59
CA ARG A 8 9.22 11.82 -60.16
C ARG A 8 7.79 12.28 -59.86
N GLY A 9 6.93 11.35 -59.45
CA GLY A 9 5.60 11.66 -58.93
C GLY A 9 5.73 12.59 -57.72
N LYS A 10 5.11 13.78 -57.80
CA LYS A 10 5.05 14.70 -56.66
C LYS A 10 4.19 14.06 -55.57
N THR A 11 4.79 13.75 -54.43
CA THR A 11 4.05 13.44 -53.21
C THR A 11 3.30 14.70 -52.79
N GLN A 12 1.98 14.70 -53.00
CA GLN A 12 1.09 15.76 -52.50
C GLN A 12 1.12 15.72 -50.98
N GLN A 13 1.70 16.76 -50.35
CA GLN A 13 1.56 16.97 -48.91
C GLN A 13 0.17 17.54 -48.67
N HIS A 14 -0.75 16.69 -48.20
CA HIS A 14 -2.07 17.13 -47.74
C HIS A 14 -1.91 17.76 -46.35
N GLY A 15 -2.18 19.07 -46.24
CA GLY A 15 -2.26 19.79 -44.97
C GLY A 15 -3.70 19.78 -44.42
N PHE A 16 -3.84 19.85 -43.09
CA PHE A 16 -5.13 20.02 -42.43
C PHE A 16 -5.56 21.49 -42.48
N THR A 17 -6.86 21.73 -42.61
CA THR A 17 -7.41 23.09 -42.53
C THR A 17 -7.46 23.59 -41.08
N LEU A 18 -7.46 24.91 -40.88
CA LEU A 18 -7.62 25.52 -39.55
C LEU A 18 -8.94 25.08 -38.89
N LEU A 19 -10.00 24.94 -39.68
CA LEU A 19 -11.29 24.47 -39.19
C LEU A 19 -11.21 23.02 -38.69
N GLU A 20 -10.58 22.12 -39.45
CA GLU A 20 -10.41 20.73 -39.02
C GLU A 20 -9.56 20.61 -37.76
N ALA A 21 -8.52 21.43 -37.61
CA ALA A 21 -7.72 21.48 -36.38
C ALA A 21 -8.57 21.94 -35.18
N LEU A 22 -9.43 22.95 -35.36
CA LEU A 22 -10.33 23.43 -34.31
C LEU A 22 -11.37 22.36 -33.92
N VAL A 23 -11.96 21.68 -34.90
CA VAL A 23 -12.91 20.58 -34.65
C VAL A 23 -12.21 19.41 -33.95
N ALA A 24 -11.01 19.04 -34.39
CA ALA A 24 -10.21 17.98 -33.75
C ALA A 24 -9.90 18.34 -32.29
N MET A 25 -9.45 19.58 -32.00
CA MET A 25 -9.19 20.04 -30.64
C MET A 25 -10.47 20.07 -29.78
N ALA A 26 -11.61 20.49 -30.34
CA ALA A 26 -12.89 20.48 -29.64
C ALA A 26 -13.30 19.05 -29.25
N LEU A 27 -13.18 18.10 -30.17
CA LEU A 27 -13.45 16.68 -29.89
C LEU A 27 -12.47 16.12 -28.85
N LEU A 28 -11.18 16.46 -28.94
CA LEU A 28 -10.17 16.05 -27.96
C LEU A 28 -10.50 16.58 -26.56
N GLY A 29 -10.93 17.84 -26.46
CA GLY A 29 -11.36 18.45 -25.20
C GLY A 29 -12.56 17.73 -24.58
N ILE A 30 -13.55 17.36 -25.40
CA ILE A 30 -14.71 16.57 -24.94
C ILE A 30 -14.25 15.20 -24.42
N LEU A 31 -13.40 14.51 -25.16
CA LEU A 31 -12.89 13.18 -24.77
C LEU A 31 -12.08 13.24 -23.46
N VAL A 32 -11.19 14.22 -23.31
CA VAL A 32 -10.39 14.40 -22.08
C VAL A 32 -11.30 14.75 -20.90
N GLY A 33 -12.31 15.59 -21.09
CA GLY A 33 -13.28 15.95 -20.07
C GLY A 33 -14.03 14.73 -19.49
N LEU A 34 -14.34 13.75 -20.34
CA LEU A 34 -14.98 12.49 -19.92
C LEU A 34 -14.00 11.52 -19.25
N ALA A 35 -12.73 11.50 -19.68
CA ALA A 35 -11.72 10.56 -19.17
C ALA A 35 -11.18 10.94 -17.78
N ALA A 36 -11.05 12.24 -17.48
CA ALA A 36 -10.49 12.75 -16.23
C ALA A 36 -11.14 12.20 -14.94
N PRO A 37 -12.49 12.19 -14.78
CA PRO A 37 -13.12 11.67 -13.56
C PRO A 37 -12.94 10.14 -13.39
N ALA A 38 -12.78 9.36 -14.46
CA ALA A 38 -12.52 7.92 -14.34
C ALA A 38 -11.11 7.64 -13.77
N MET A 39 -10.13 8.49 -14.05
CA MET A 39 -8.76 8.33 -13.55
C MET A 39 -8.65 8.56 -12.03
N SER A 40 -9.47 9.43 -11.43
CA SER A 40 -9.40 9.68 -9.98
C SER A 40 -9.82 8.46 -9.18
N GLY A 41 -10.90 7.78 -9.58
CA GLY A 41 -11.35 6.53 -8.94
C GLY A 41 -10.33 5.39 -9.08
N LEU A 42 -9.69 5.26 -10.26
CA LEU A 42 -8.63 4.27 -10.45
C LEU A 42 -7.42 4.56 -9.55
N ARG A 43 -6.97 5.83 -9.48
CA ARG A 43 -5.86 6.23 -8.61
C ARG A 43 -6.17 5.93 -7.14
N ALA A 44 -7.37 6.25 -6.66
CA ALA A 44 -7.76 5.98 -5.28
C ALA A 44 -7.72 4.47 -4.95
N ARG A 45 -8.19 3.62 -5.87
CA ARG A 45 -8.12 2.15 -5.71
C ARG A 45 -6.68 1.63 -5.69
N GLN A 46 -5.83 2.12 -6.59
CA GLN A 46 -4.41 1.76 -6.65
C GLN A 46 -3.66 2.20 -5.39
N GLN A 47 -3.95 3.40 -4.87
CA GLN A 47 -3.40 3.87 -3.60
C GLN A 47 -3.84 3.00 -2.43
N LEU A 48 -5.12 2.59 -2.39
CA LEU A 48 -5.65 1.71 -1.34
C LEU A 48 -4.99 0.33 -1.34
N GLN A 49 -4.85 -0.28 -2.52
CA GLN A 49 -4.13 -1.53 -2.69
C GLN A 49 -2.67 -1.38 -2.26
N GLY A 50 -2.00 -0.32 -2.70
CA GLY A 50 -0.60 -0.04 -2.37
C GLY A 50 -0.35 0.10 -0.87
N GLN A 51 -1.30 0.63 -0.08
CA GLN A 51 -1.19 0.67 1.39
C GLN A 51 -1.30 -0.72 2.04
N GLY A 52 -2.17 -1.59 1.52
CA GLY A 52 -2.22 -2.99 1.95
C GLY A 52 -0.94 -3.75 1.62
N GLU A 53 -0.41 -3.59 0.40
CA GLU A 53 0.84 -4.22 -0.05
C GLU A 53 2.05 -3.71 0.75
N ALA A 54 2.08 -2.40 1.01
CA ALA A 54 3.05 -1.76 1.88
C ALA A 54 3.13 -2.42 3.27
N PHE A 55 1.97 -2.67 3.87
CA PHE A 55 1.88 -3.30 5.18
C PHE A 55 2.25 -4.79 5.13
N LEU A 56 1.78 -5.52 4.10
CA LEU A 56 2.21 -6.90 3.84
C LEU A 56 3.74 -7.00 3.77
N ASN A 57 4.39 -6.11 3.02
CA ASN A 57 5.85 -6.08 2.89
C ASN A 57 6.54 -5.83 4.22
N SER A 58 5.95 -5.00 5.08
CA SER A 58 6.49 -4.72 6.43
C SER A 58 6.41 -5.95 7.33
N LEU A 59 5.35 -6.75 7.23
CA LEU A 59 5.23 -8.03 7.96
C LEU A 59 6.21 -9.09 7.43
N VAL A 60 6.40 -9.15 6.12
CA VAL A 60 7.40 -10.04 5.49
C VAL A 60 8.82 -9.63 5.93
N LEU A 61 9.12 -8.34 5.97
CA LEU A 61 10.37 -7.80 6.49
C LEU A 61 10.56 -8.13 7.97
N ALA A 62 9.54 -7.92 8.79
CA ALA A 62 9.59 -8.23 10.22
C ALA A 62 9.93 -9.72 10.46
N ARG A 63 9.28 -10.62 9.70
CA ARG A 63 9.56 -12.06 9.76
C ARG A 63 10.99 -12.39 9.32
N SER A 64 11.46 -11.80 8.21
CA SER A 64 12.80 -12.08 7.71
C SER A 64 13.89 -11.55 8.65
N GLU A 65 13.66 -10.40 9.28
CA GLU A 65 14.57 -9.85 10.29
C GLU A 65 14.57 -10.67 11.58
N ALA A 66 13.42 -11.22 12.00
CA ALA A 66 13.36 -12.14 13.16
C ALA A 66 14.23 -13.38 12.93
N LEU A 67 14.10 -13.99 11.75
CA LEU A 67 14.90 -15.14 11.33
C LEU A 67 16.38 -14.78 11.20
N ARG A 68 16.70 -13.64 10.56
CA ARG A 68 18.07 -13.19 10.32
C ARG A 68 18.82 -12.87 11.60
N ARG A 69 18.14 -12.26 12.58
CA ARG A 69 18.72 -11.85 13.86
C ARG A 69 18.61 -12.90 14.96
N GLN A 70 17.83 -13.96 14.74
CA GLN A 70 17.53 -14.99 15.75
C GLN A 70 16.96 -14.38 17.05
N GLN A 71 16.04 -13.42 16.92
CA GLN A 71 15.39 -12.75 18.04
C GLN A 71 13.98 -12.27 17.68
N GLY A 72 13.23 -11.81 18.67
CA GLY A 72 11.92 -11.19 18.50
C GLY A 72 11.97 -9.95 17.60
N VAL A 73 10.99 -9.82 16.71
CA VAL A 73 10.74 -8.61 15.92
C VAL A 73 9.26 -8.31 15.94
N SER A 74 8.94 -7.07 16.29
CA SER A 74 7.58 -6.61 16.50
C SER A 74 7.20 -5.51 15.51
N VAL A 75 5.93 -5.51 15.13
CA VAL A 75 5.28 -4.47 14.35
C VAL A 75 4.22 -3.82 15.23
N CYS A 76 4.25 -2.51 15.39
CA CYS A 76 3.26 -1.80 16.20
C CYS A 76 2.75 -0.54 15.49
N ALA A 77 1.57 -0.07 15.90
CA ALA A 77 1.07 1.23 15.47
C ALA A 77 2.06 2.32 15.91
N GLN A 78 2.37 3.26 15.02
CA GLN A 78 3.29 4.35 15.32
C GLN A 78 2.62 5.38 16.23
N GLY A 79 3.30 5.71 17.33
CA GLY A 79 2.98 6.82 18.22
C GLY A 79 3.98 7.97 18.08
N LEU A 80 4.08 8.77 19.13
CA LEU A 80 5.03 9.89 19.20
C LEU A 80 6.48 9.37 19.32
N GLU A 81 7.43 10.14 18.80
CA GLU A 81 8.88 9.89 18.97
C GLU A 81 9.33 8.48 18.54
N ALA A 82 8.67 7.92 17.52
CA ALA A 82 8.91 6.55 17.05
C ALA A 82 8.78 5.50 18.16
N GLN A 83 7.80 5.67 19.07
CA GLN A 83 7.35 4.66 20.02
C GLN A 83 6.06 3.99 19.53
N CYS A 84 5.68 2.88 20.14
CA CYS A 84 4.41 2.21 19.86
C CYS A 84 3.22 2.97 20.47
N ASP A 85 2.16 3.18 19.69
CA ASP A 85 0.91 3.79 20.17
C ASP A 85 0.09 2.78 20.98
N SER A 86 -0.14 3.09 22.25
CA SER A 86 -0.92 2.25 23.17
C SER A 86 -2.41 2.18 22.80
N LEU A 87 -2.91 3.16 22.03
CA LEU A 87 -4.29 3.17 21.53
C LEU A 87 -4.45 2.34 20.25
N GLY A 88 -3.36 1.99 19.56
CA GLY A 88 -3.42 1.20 18.32
C GLY A 88 -3.89 1.99 17.11
N ARG A 89 -3.50 3.27 16.97
CA ARG A 89 -3.89 4.11 15.83
C ARG A 89 -3.02 3.83 14.60
N TRP A 90 -3.25 2.68 13.96
CA TRP A 90 -2.53 2.24 12.75
C TRP A 90 -2.65 3.21 11.56
N HIS A 91 -3.62 4.12 11.57
CA HIS A 91 -3.73 5.18 10.55
C HIS A 91 -2.54 6.16 10.57
N GLN A 92 -1.84 6.29 11.71
CA GLN A 92 -0.68 7.19 11.87
C GLN A 92 0.62 6.58 11.33
N GLY A 93 0.56 5.32 10.92
CA GLY A 93 1.70 4.56 10.42
C GLY A 93 2.01 3.40 11.35
N TRP A 94 3.12 2.73 11.08
CA TRP A 94 3.58 1.61 11.87
C TRP A 94 5.10 1.55 11.88
N LEU A 95 5.61 0.88 12.91
CA LEU A 95 7.02 0.66 13.13
C LEU A 95 7.31 -0.83 13.07
N VAL A 96 8.47 -1.18 12.52
CA VAL A 96 9.07 -2.51 12.65
C VAL A 96 10.35 -2.36 13.45
N PHE A 97 10.53 -3.14 14.51
CA PHE A 97 11.68 -3.03 15.40
C PHE A 97 12.07 -4.38 15.99
N ALA A 98 13.35 -4.49 16.33
CA ALA A 98 13.88 -5.61 17.08
C ALA A 98 13.40 -5.54 18.54
N ASP A 99 12.58 -6.50 18.95
CA ASP A 99 11.97 -6.60 20.27
C ASP A 99 12.72 -7.64 21.09
N THR A 100 13.75 -7.17 21.79
CA THR A 100 14.72 -8.04 22.48
C THR A 100 14.17 -8.63 23.77
N ASN A 101 13.24 -7.92 24.42
CA ASN A 101 12.61 -8.34 25.67
C ASN A 101 11.21 -8.96 25.47
N HIS A 102 10.76 -9.05 24.21
CA HIS A 102 9.49 -9.65 23.78
C HIS A 102 8.26 -9.00 24.42
N ASN A 103 8.29 -7.70 24.71
CA ASN A 103 7.18 -7.03 25.39
C ASN A 103 6.16 -6.38 24.43
N GLY A 104 6.40 -6.44 23.12
CA GLY A 104 5.53 -5.86 22.09
C GLY A 104 5.53 -4.33 22.06
N LYS A 105 6.49 -3.70 22.73
CA LYS A 105 6.70 -2.26 22.81
C LYS A 105 8.13 -1.95 22.41
N ARG A 106 8.31 -0.80 21.78
CA ARG A 106 9.63 -0.34 21.39
C ARG A 106 10.28 0.39 22.55
N ASP A 107 11.31 -0.22 23.12
CA ASP A 107 12.08 0.37 24.22
C ASP A 107 13.29 1.16 23.72
N TRP A 108 13.84 1.99 24.61
CA TRP A 108 15.04 2.75 24.28
C TRP A 108 16.25 1.81 24.11
N GLY A 109 17.02 2.02 23.05
CA GLY A 109 18.13 1.13 22.66
C GLY A 109 17.73 0.02 21.69
N GLU A 110 16.43 -0.22 21.47
CA GLU A 110 15.97 -1.20 20.49
C GLU A 110 16.08 -0.69 19.05
N VAL A 111 16.60 -1.55 18.18
CA VAL A 111 16.88 -1.20 16.78
C VAL A 111 15.57 -0.98 16.03
N LEU A 112 15.43 0.23 15.47
CA LEU A 112 14.36 0.53 14.52
C LEU A 112 14.75 -0.05 13.16
N ILE A 113 13.92 -0.94 12.63
CA ILE A 113 14.15 -1.58 11.33
C ILE A 113 13.45 -0.77 10.24
N GLU A 114 12.18 -0.41 10.46
CA GLU A 114 11.37 0.34 9.52
C GLU A 114 10.44 1.30 10.26
N ALA A 115 10.27 2.51 9.74
CA ALA A 115 9.20 3.41 10.16
C ALA A 115 8.40 3.81 8.92
N ARG A 116 7.10 3.55 8.94
CA ARG A 116 6.20 3.87 7.84
C ARG A 116 5.29 5.03 8.21
N PRO A 117 5.15 6.02 7.32
CA PRO A 117 4.26 7.14 7.57
C PRO A 117 2.80 6.67 7.60
N GLY A 118 1.95 7.52 8.15
CA GLY A 118 0.51 7.29 8.16
C GLY A 118 -0.10 7.11 6.78
N VAL A 119 -1.25 6.44 6.76
CA VAL A 119 -2.00 6.26 5.53
C VAL A 119 -2.50 7.63 5.02
N PRO A 120 -2.63 7.81 3.69
CA PRO A 120 -3.12 9.06 3.13
C PRO A 120 -4.50 9.46 3.67
N VAL A 121 -4.77 10.77 3.65
CA VAL A 121 -6.05 11.33 4.10
C VAL A 121 -7.23 10.70 3.34
N GLY A 122 -8.31 10.40 4.09
CA GLY A 122 -9.51 9.75 3.55
C GLY A 122 -9.42 8.22 3.49
N MET A 123 -8.32 7.62 3.96
CA MET A 123 -8.20 6.19 4.22
C MET A 123 -8.27 5.91 5.73
N GLN A 124 -8.79 4.76 6.10
CA GLN A 124 -8.81 4.26 7.46
C GLN A 124 -8.21 2.86 7.53
N VAL A 125 -7.70 2.52 8.72
CA VAL A 125 -7.11 1.22 9.01
C VAL A 125 -7.81 0.64 10.24
N GLY A 126 -8.71 -0.31 9.99
CA GLY A 126 -9.36 -1.09 11.05
C GLY A 126 -8.54 -2.34 11.37
N VAL A 127 -8.46 -2.73 12.65
CA VAL A 127 -7.66 -3.89 13.08
C VAL A 127 -8.44 -4.83 13.99
N SER A 128 -8.10 -6.13 13.97
CA SER A 128 -8.67 -7.08 14.93
C SER A 128 -8.08 -6.88 16.33
N ASN A 129 -8.87 -7.19 17.37
CA ASN A 129 -8.49 -6.96 18.77
C ASN A 129 -7.17 -7.62 19.18
N THR A 130 -6.87 -8.79 18.61
CA THR A 130 -5.64 -9.56 18.86
C THR A 130 -4.36 -8.84 18.47
N VAL A 131 -4.44 -7.88 17.54
CA VAL A 131 -3.31 -7.09 17.02
C VAL A 131 -3.54 -5.60 17.18
N LYS A 132 -4.38 -5.23 18.16
CA LYS A 132 -4.82 -3.84 18.35
C LYS A 132 -3.65 -2.88 18.45
N THR A 133 -2.63 -3.24 19.23
CA THR A 133 -1.46 -2.37 19.46
C THR A 133 -0.21 -2.86 18.74
N TYR A 134 0.01 -4.18 18.68
CA TYR A 134 1.18 -4.77 18.06
C TYR A 134 0.90 -6.17 17.50
N PHE A 135 1.85 -6.67 16.72
CA PHE A 135 1.99 -8.04 16.27
C PHE A 135 3.47 -8.42 16.25
N SER A 136 3.82 -9.62 16.67
CA SER A 136 5.22 -10.01 16.86
C SER A 136 5.56 -11.38 16.31
N TYR A 137 6.81 -11.48 15.85
CA TYR A 137 7.46 -12.71 15.42
C TYR A 137 8.53 -13.11 16.43
N ASN A 138 8.66 -14.41 16.68
CA ASN A 138 9.78 -14.97 17.43
C ASN A 138 10.97 -15.30 16.50
N ALA A 139 12.07 -15.79 17.08
CA ALA A 139 13.29 -16.14 16.35
C ALA A 139 13.10 -17.20 15.24
N GLU A 140 12.07 -18.05 15.35
CA GLU A 140 11.72 -19.04 14.31
C GLU A 140 10.76 -18.49 13.24
N GLY A 141 10.45 -17.19 13.28
CA GLY A 141 9.54 -16.53 12.35
C GLY A 141 8.08 -16.94 12.50
N ARG A 142 7.70 -17.52 13.65
CA ARG A 142 6.31 -17.79 14.01
C ARG A 142 5.73 -16.56 14.72
N SER A 143 4.43 -16.36 14.58
CA SER A 143 3.72 -15.35 15.36
C SER A 143 3.69 -15.75 16.83
N ALA A 144 4.14 -14.88 17.72
CA ALA A 144 4.16 -15.16 19.16
C ALA A 144 4.03 -13.86 19.94
N SER A 145 3.09 -13.79 20.88
CA SER A 145 2.91 -12.66 21.81
C SER A 145 4.00 -12.67 22.89
N ALA A 146 3.98 -11.65 23.75
CA ALA A 146 4.83 -11.57 24.94
C ALA A 146 4.71 -12.79 25.89
N SER A 147 3.56 -13.47 25.89
CA SER A 147 3.36 -14.69 26.70
C SER A 147 3.72 -15.98 25.95
N GLY A 148 4.23 -15.90 24.72
CA GLY A 148 4.50 -17.04 23.85
C GLY A 148 3.25 -17.63 23.17
N ALA A 149 2.07 -17.07 23.40
CA ALA A 149 0.85 -17.48 22.70
C ALA A 149 0.90 -17.08 21.23
N PHE A 150 0.30 -17.88 20.35
CA PHE A 150 0.25 -17.49 18.93
C PHE A 150 -0.56 -16.21 18.74
N MET A 151 -0.18 -15.41 17.75
CA MET A 151 -0.95 -14.24 17.33
C MET A 151 -1.54 -14.49 15.94
N ALA A 152 -2.74 -13.99 15.71
CA ALA A 152 -3.34 -13.91 14.40
C ALA A 152 -4.05 -12.57 14.31
N GLY A 153 -4.08 -11.96 13.14
CA GLY A 153 -4.62 -10.61 13.01
C GLY A 153 -5.07 -10.27 11.61
N THR A 154 -5.97 -9.29 11.54
CA THR A 154 -6.41 -8.69 10.29
C THR A 154 -6.30 -7.18 10.38
N TRP A 155 -5.65 -6.58 9.38
CA TRP A 155 -5.63 -5.14 9.14
C TRP A 155 -6.45 -4.86 7.89
N ARG A 156 -7.41 -3.94 7.99
CA ARG A 156 -8.36 -3.62 6.93
C ARG A 156 -8.17 -2.17 6.51
N PHE A 157 -7.73 -1.99 5.28
CA PHE A 157 -7.56 -0.70 4.63
C PHE A 157 -8.82 -0.41 3.82
N CYS A 158 -9.48 0.70 4.15
CA CYS A 158 -10.70 1.11 3.47
C CYS A 158 -10.75 2.62 3.29
N ARG A 159 -11.70 3.05 2.45
CA ARG A 159 -12.11 4.44 2.36
C ARG A 159 -13.62 4.55 2.58
N PRO A 160 -14.14 5.60 3.23
CA PRO A 160 -15.58 5.76 3.44
C PRO A 160 -16.40 5.89 2.15
N ASP A 161 -15.78 6.35 1.06
CA ASP A 161 -16.38 6.55 -0.26
C ASP A 161 -16.32 5.29 -1.16
N SER A 162 -15.80 4.16 -0.66
CA SER A 162 -15.58 2.94 -1.44
C SER A 162 -16.19 1.72 -0.77
N SER A 163 -16.93 0.91 -1.54
CA SER A 163 -17.38 -0.42 -1.13
C SER A 163 -16.30 -1.50 -1.26
N ALA A 164 -15.18 -1.19 -1.92
CA ALA A 164 -14.02 -2.08 -2.04
C ALA A 164 -12.92 -1.67 -1.07
N GLY A 165 -12.34 -2.65 -0.38
CA GLY A 165 -11.23 -2.50 0.54
C GLY A 165 -10.19 -3.61 0.35
N TRP A 166 -9.05 -3.44 1.02
CA TRP A 166 -7.97 -4.43 1.04
C TRP A 166 -7.68 -4.81 2.48
N GLN A 167 -7.54 -6.10 2.74
CA GLN A 167 -7.18 -6.61 4.06
C GLN A 167 -5.89 -7.43 4.01
N VAL A 168 -5.08 -7.28 5.05
CA VAL A 168 -3.90 -8.12 5.29
C VAL A 168 -4.22 -9.02 6.47
N VAL A 169 -4.13 -10.32 6.25
CA VAL A 169 -4.44 -11.35 7.25
C VAL A 169 -3.17 -12.12 7.58
N VAL A 170 -2.90 -12.31 8.86
CA VAL A 170 -1.78 -13.12 9.36
C VAL A 170 -2.33 -14.24 10.23
N ASN A 171 -1.90 -15.47 9.94
CA ASN A 171 -2.27 -16.64 10.71
C ASN A 171 -1.30 -16.93 11.87
N ALA A 172 -1.63 -17.95 12.67
CA ALA A 172 -0.83 -18.42 13.80
C ALA A 172 0.58 -18.96 13.44
N LEU A 173 0.87 -19.17 12.16
CA LEU A 173 2.21 -19.54 11.68
C LEU A 173 3.00 -18.31 11.20
N GLY A 174 2.45 -17.10 11.39
CA GLY A 174 3.07 -15.85 11.00
C GLY A 174 3.12 -15.62 9.49
N ARG A 175 2.28 -16.28 8.69
CA ARG A 175 2.27 -16.10 7.22
C ARG A 175 1.27 -15.01 6.85
N PRO A 176 1.73 -13.82 6.40
CA PRO A 176 0.82 -12.77 5.98
C PRO A 176 0.33 -13.02 4.55
N ARG A 177 -0.90 -12.61 4.27
CA ARG A 177 -1.50 -12.60 2.93
C ARG A 177 -2.38 -11.38 2.75
N ILE A 178 -2.54 -10.93 1.52
CA ILE A 178 -3.39 -9.78 1.16
C ILE A 178 -4.58 -10.24 0.32
N GLU A 179 -5.75 -9.69 0.60
CA GLU A 179 -7.00 -10.04 -0.07
C GLU A 179 -7.87 -8.79 -0.25
N ALA A 180 -8.60 -8.70 -1.36
CA ALA A 180 -9.67 -7.73 -1.51
C ALA A 180 -10.90 -8.16 -0.69
N TYR A 181 -11.65 -7.20 -0.15
CA TYR A 181 -12.90 -7.47 0.57
C TYR A 181 -13.94 -6.39 0.34
N THR A 182 -15.21 -6.72 0.58
CA THR A 182 -16.32 -5.77 0.53
C THR A 182 -16.45 -5.05 1.86
N VAL A 183 -16.35 -3.71 1.84
CA VAL A 183 -16.42 -2.87 3.02
C VAL A 183 -17.88 -2.76 3.47
N GLN A 184 -18.18 -3.29 4.66
CA GLN A 184 -19.48 -3.08 5.32
C GLN A 184 -19.45 -1.82 6.20
N LEU A 185 -18.36 -1.63 6.92
CA LEU A 185 -18.08 -0.44 7.71
C LEU A 185 -16.59 -0.12 7.58
N CYS A 186 -16.28 1.14 7.27
CA CYS A 186 -14.93 1.66 7.32
C CYS A 186 -14.77 2.36 8.67
N ALA A 187 -14.07 1.72 9.60
CA ALA A 187 -13.81 2.18 10.96
C ALA A 187 -12.49 1.59 11.48
#